data_AF-A0A8J3PHM1-F1
#
_entry.id   AF-A0A8J3PHM1-F1
#
_cell.length_a   1.000
_cell.length_b   1.000
_cell.length_c   1.000
_cell.angle_alpha   90.00
_cell.angle_beta   90.00
_cell.angle_gamma   90.00
#
_symmetry.space_group_name_H-M   'P 1'
#
loop_
_entity.id
_entity.type
_entity.pdbx_description
1 polymer ?
#
loop_
_entity_poly.entity_id
_entity_poly.type
_entity_poly.pdbx_seq_one_letter_code
_entity_poly.pdbx_strand_id
1 'polypeptide(L)'
;MRAGPASGNRRRVIVTALVLVAVIGCGGFLLGNLAGTRSPTADRPGTAKPSRPGPKARLALPPLPARPQPVTGPGRPPLPAEQGGPFGSRMTTGTPEVALTFDDGPDETWTPQVLALLRDYGVRATFCMIGSQAARYPQLVRDVVADGHTLCNHSWSHDVWLGLRDEKTVLADLQRTSAALLAAAPNARISYYRQPGGNWSRTVVAAARRLGMTALHWRVDPHDWQDGPSHRIAADVTAQTRPGAIVLLHDGGGDRARTLSALRTILAYLITRVHLAPLPPGTEEPRSPGTDGSGQPGR
;
A
#
# COMPACT_ATOMS: atom_id res chain seq x y z
N MET A 1 26.64 24.55 -69.05
CA MET A 1 26.95 23.31 -68.30
C MET A 1 25.75 22.98 -67.41
N ARG A 2 25.42 21.69 -67.32
CA ARG A 2 24.13 21.11 -66.91
C ARG A 2 23.90 21.10 -65.39
N ALA A 3 22.62 21.15 -65.02
CA ALA A 3 22.07 20.81 -63.72
C ALA A 3 22.04 19.28 -63.46
N GLY A 4 22.05 18.86 -62.19
CA GLY A 4 21.71 17.50 -61.73
C GLY A 4 22.24 17.16 -60.33
N PRO A 5 21.56 16.31 -59.52
CA PRO A 5 21.15 16.70 -58.17
C PRO A 5 21.66 15.82 -57.00
N ALA A 6 21.34 16.31 -55.80
CA ALA A 6 21.54 15.71 -54.48
C ALA A 6 20.83 14.35 -54.29
N SER A 7 21.45 13.45 -53.51
CA SER A 7 20.77 12.30 -52.90
C SER A 7 21.11 12.22 -51.41
N GLY A 8 20.09 12.40 -50.57
CA GLY A 8 20.15 12.21 -49.13
C GLY A 8 19.67 10.80 -48.78
N ASN A 9 20.49 10.06 -48.05
CA ASN A 9 20.22 8.67 -47.68
C ASN A 9 19.47 8.60 -46.35
N ARG A 10 18.12 8.57 -46.38
CA ARG A 10 17.29 8.28 -45.18
C ARG A 10 17.10 6.77 -45.05
N ARG A 11 17.81 6.13 -44.11
CA ARG A 11 17.52 4.76 -43.68
C ARG A 11 16.20 4.74 -42.91
N ARG A 12 15.18 4.09 -43.49
CA ARG A 12 13.92 3.76 -42.81
C ARG A 12 14.12 2.46 -42.01
N VAL A 13 13.92 2.51 -40.71
CA VAL A 13 13.81 1.33 -39.85
C VAL A 13 12.34 0.89 -39.87
N ILE A 14 12.09 -0.31 -40.39
CA ILE A 14 10.78 -0.97 -40.37
C ILE A 14 10.77 -1.87 -39.13
N VAL A 15 9.87 -1.60 -38.18
CA VAL A 15 9.59 -2.49 -37.04
C VAL A 15 8.30 -3.21 -37.35
N THR A 16 8.38 -4.51 -37.64
CA THR A 16 7.24 -5.38 -37.90
C THR A 16 6.73 -5.95 -36.58
N ALA A 17 5.51 -5.58 -36.17
CA ALA A 17 4.82 -6.16 -35.02
C ALA A 17 4.15 -7.49 -35.44
N LEU A 18 4.47 -8.57 -34.72
CA LEU A 18 3.90 -9.89 -34.93
C LEU A 18 2.84 -10.14 -33.85
N VAL A 19 1.57 -10.07 -34.25
CA VAL A 19 0.41 -10.41 -33.41
C VAL A 19 0.02 -11.85 -33.75
N LEU A 20 0.14 -12.76 -32.78
CA LEU A 20 -0.35 -14.13 -32.89
C LEU A 20 -1.72 -14.23 -32.21
N VAL A 21 -2.78 -14.42 -33.00
CA VAL A 21 -4.13 -14.75 -32.52
C VAL A 21 -4.28 -16.27 -32.56
N ALA A 22 -4.51 -16.90 -31.40
CA ALA A 22 -4.86 -18.31 -31.32
C ALA A 22 -6.38 -18.46 -31.37
N VAL A 23 -6.87 -19.04 -32.47
CA VAL A 23 -8.25 -19.53 -32.62
C VAL A 23 -8.24 -21.03 -32.33
N ILE A 24 -8.92 -21.46 -31.27
CA ILE A 24 -9.26 -22.87 -31.06
C ILE A 24 -10.75 -23.02 -31.34
N GLY A 25 -11.05 -23.79 -32.39
CA GLY A 25 -12.40 -24.14 -32.79
C GLY A 25 -12.97 -25.29 -31.98
N CYS A 26 -14.30 -25.32 -31.90
CA CYS A 26 -15.08 -26.54 -31.73
C CYS A 26 -16.33 -26.39 -32.60
N GLY A 27 -16.37 -27.16 -33.69
CA GLY A 27 -17.58 -27.41 -34.47
C GLY A 27 -18.05 -28.83 -34.22
N GLY A 28 -19.36 -29.06 -34.28
CA GLY A 28 -19.92 -30.40 -34.44
C GLY A 28 -21.20 -30.68 -33.65
N PHE A 29 -22.32 -30.11 -34.11
CA PHE A 29 -23.68 -30.59 -33.84
C PHE A 29 -23.89 -31.97 -34.48
N LEU A 30 -24.71 -32.86 -33.88
CA LEU A 30 -25.75 -33.63 -34.59
C LEU A 30 -26.76 -34.30 -33.65
N LEU A 31 -28.00 -34.31 -34.14
CA LEU A 31 -29.32 -34.57 -33.55
C LEU A 31 -29.61 -36.00 -33.03
N GLY A 32 -30.59 -36.09 -32.10
CA GLY A 32 -31.85 -36.80 -32.36
C GLY A 32 -32.23 -37.98 -31.43
N ASN A 33 -33.28 -37.83 -30.61
CA ASN A 33 -34.59 -38.51 -30.82
C ASN A 33 -35.58 -38.37 -29.64
N LEU A 34 -36.84 -38.22 -30.03
CA LEU A 34 -38.08 -38.20 -29.23
C LEU A 34 -38.75 -39.59 -29.25
N ALA A 35 -39.22 -40.07 -28.09
CA ALA A 35 -40.38 -40.95 -27.84
C ALA A 35 -40.32 -41.30 -26.33
N GLY A 36 -41.37 -41.34 -25.51
CA GLY A 36 -42.77 -41.65 -25.76
C GLY A 36 -43.20 -42.77 -24.79
N THR A 37 -43.77 -42.37 -23.64
CA THR A 37 -44.70 -43.11 -22.75
C THR A 37 -44.31 -44.44 -22.08
N ARG A 38 -44.34 -44.47 -20.74
CA ARG A 38 -45.27 -45.28 -19.91
C ARG A 38 -44.96 -45.14 -18.41
N SER A 39 -46.00 -44.89 -17.60
CA SER A 39 -45.97 -45.02 -16.14
C SER A 39 -45.81 -46.48 -15.71
N PRO A 40 -45.33 -46.72 -14.48
CA PRO A 40 -46.26 -47.25 -13.48
C PRO A 40 -46.12 -46.63 -12.07
N THR A 41 -47.30 -46.39 -11.50
CA THR A 41 -47.72 -46.54 -10.09
C THR A 41 -46.71 -46.43 -8.95
N ALA A 42 -46.93 -45.39 -8.15
CA ALA A 42 -47.00 -45.33 -6.69
C ALA A 42 -46.29 -46.45 -5.88
N ASP A 43 -45.31 -46.02 -5.08
CA ASP A 43 -45.39 -46.28 -3.64
C ASP A 43 -44.71 -45.14 -2.85
N ARG A 44 -45.40 -44.66 -1.81
CA ARG A 44 -44.87 -43.72 -0.80
C ARG A 44 -44.57 -44.59 0.42
N PRO A 45 -43.40 -44.44 1.07
CA PRO A 45 -43.44 -43.60 2.27
C PRO A 45 -42.11 -42.88 2.59
N GLY A 46 -42.22 -41.83 3.41
CA GLY A 46 -41.10 -41.32 4.20
C GLY A 46 -40.61 -39.92 3.81
N THR A 47 -41.22 -38.91 4.41
CA THR A 47 -40.66 -37.56 4.50
C THR A 47 -39.34 -37.60 5.31
N ALA A 48 -38.21 -37.66 4.61
CA ALA A 48 -36.90 -37.39 5.21
C ALA A 48 -36.61 -35.89 5.15
N LYS A 49 -36.46 -35.27 6.34
CA LYS A 49 -36.05 -33.88 6.54
C LYS A 49 -34.66 -33.60 5.91
N PRO A 50 -34.38 -32.38 5.41
CA PRO A 50 -33.04 -32.02 4.96
C PRO A 50 -32.08 -32.02 6.15
N SER A 51 -30.99 -32.78 6.07
CA SER A 51 -29.89 -32.74 7.03
C SER A 51 -29.11 -31.43 6.88
N ARG A 52 -29.00 -30.66 7.98
CA ARG A 52 -28.16 -29.45 8.07
C ARG A 52 -26.68 -29.84 7.89
N PRO A 53 -25.87 -29.01 7.21
CA PRO A 53 -24.43 -29.18 7.23
C PRO A 53 -23.90 -29.03 8.66
N GLY A 54 -23.09 -29.99 9.11
CA GLY A 54 -22.48 -29.99 10.43
C GLY A 54 -21.53 -28.79 10.64
N PRO A 55 -21.31 -28.36 11.89
CA PRO A 55 -20.44 -27.24 12.18
C PRO A 55 -19.00 -27.59 11.79
N LYS A 56 -18.39 -26.79 10.91
CA LYS A 56 -16.93 -26.83 10.68
C LYS A 56 -16.26 -26.55 12.02
N ALA A 57 -15.45 -27.48 12.49
CA ALA A 57 -14.64 -27.32 13.69
C ALA A 57 -13.83 -26.02 13.57
N ARG A 58 -14.18 -25.03 14.39
CA ARG A 58 -13.41 -23.80 14.56
C ARG A 58 -12.15 -24.23 15.30
N LEU A 59 -11.00 -24.23 14.63
CA LEU A 59 -9.71 -24.33 15.31
C LEU A 59 -9.68 -23.21 16.36
N ALA A 60 -9.61 -23.60 17.63
CA ALA A 60 -9.48 -22.66 18.73
C ALA A 60 -8.12 -21.96 18.59
N LEU A 61 -8.15 -20.65 18.36
CA LEU A 61 -6.94 -19.83 18.46
C LEU A 61 -6.43 -19.91 19.91
N PRO A 62 -5.12 -20.04 20.13
CA PRO A 62 -4.56 -19.97 21.47
C PRO A 62 -4.92 -18.63 22.11
N PRO A 63 -5.09 -18.56 23.44
CA PRO A 63 -5.38 -17.31 24.13
C PRO A 63 -4.28 -16.29 23.82
N LEU A 64 -4.69 -15.09 23.41
CA LEU A 64 -3.79 -13.95 23.23
C LEU A 64 -2.98 -13.75 24.51
N PRO A 65 -1.65 -13.57 24.44
CA PRO A 65 -0.87 -13.22 25.61
C PRO A 65 -1.42 -11.93 26.21
N ALA A 66 -1.45 -11.86 27.55
CA ALA A 66 -1.89 -10.68 28.26
C ALA A 66 -1.18 -9.43 27.73
N ARG A 67 -1.96 -8.37 27.47
CA ARG A 67 -1.45 -7.07 27.02
C ARG A 67 -0.33 -6.64 27.98
N PRO A 68 0.92 -6.44 27.51
CA PRO A 68 1.97 -5.92 28.38
C PRO A 68 1.51 -4.58 28.94
N GLN A 69 1.55 -4.43 30.26
CA GLN A 69 1.27 -3.15 30.89
C GLN A 69 2.25 -2.10 30.35
N PRO A 70 1.84 -0.83 30.21
CA PRO A 70 2.75 0.23 29.84
C PRO A 70 3.90 0.25 30.84
N VAL A 71 5.11 -0.05 30.38
CA VAL A 71 6.33 0.16 31.16
C VAL A 71 6.50 1.68 31.32
N THR A 72 5.98 2.24 32.41
CA THR A 72 6.32 3.58 32.88
C THR A 72 7.71 3.53 33.51
N GLY A 73 8.72 3.39 32.66
CA GLY A 73 10.13 3.58 33.02
C GLY A 73 10.58 5.02 32.70
N PRO A 74 11.63 5.54 33.38
CA PRO A 74 12.17 6.86 33.10
C PRO A 74 12.60 6.97 31.64
N GLY A 75 12.33 8.14 31.03
CA GLY A 75 12.45 8.42 29.60
C GLY A 75 13.69 7.82 28.95
N ARG A 76 13.46 6.89 28.03
CA ARG A 76 14.52 6.31 27.21
C ARG A 76 15.16 7.44 26.38
N PRO A 77 16.50 7.54 26.32
CA PRO A 77 17.15 8.57 25.52
C PRO A 77 16.71 8.46 24.05
N PRO A 78 16.57 9.59 23.33
CA PRO A 78 16.32 9.59 21.89
C PRO A 78 17.35 8.70 21.21
N LEU A 79 16.92 7.90 20.23
CA LEU A 79 17.87 7.23 19.36
C LEU A 79 18.77 8.31 18.71
N PRO A 80 20.06 8.03 18.45
CA PRO A 80 20.93 8.94 17.72
C PRO A 80 20.23 9.40 16.44
N ALA A 81 20.42 10.66 16.05
CA ALA A 81 19.92 11.19 14.79
C ALA A 81 20.55 10.41 13.62
N GLU A 82 19.93 9.29 13.24
CA GLU A 82 20.27 8.54 12.04
C GLU A 82 20.15 9.48 10.85
N GLN A 83 21.17 9.46 9.98
CA GLN A 83 21.20 10.30 8.78
C GLN A 83 19.90 10.13 7.99
N GLY A 84 19.27 11.25 7.64
CA GLY A 84 18.06 11.24 6.84
C GLY A 84 18.25 10.46 5.53
N GLY A 85 17.17 9.91 5.01
CA GLY A 85 17.15 9.30 3.69
C GLY A 85 17.35 10.31 2.57
N PRO A 86 17.19 9.88 1.31
CA PRO A 86 17.35 10.74 0.15
C PRO A 86 16.60 12.06 0.34
N PHE A 87 17.30 13.17 0.11
CA PHE A 87 16.77 14.53 0.25
C PHE A 87 16.22 14.88 1.63
N GLY A 88 16.70 14.22 2.70
CA GLY A 88 16.26 14.46 4.07
C GLY A 88 14.95 13.77 4.43
N SER A 89 14.53 12.76 3.65
CA SER A 89 13.35 11.97 3.96
C SER A 89 13.54 11.15 5.23
N ARG A 90 12.43 10.89 5.95
CA ARG A 90 12.45 10.13 7.20
C ARG A 90 12.59 8.65 6.94
N MET A 91 13.66 8.03 7.46
CA MET A 91 13.89 6.58 7.35
C MET A 91 13.53 5.80 8.61
N THR A 92 13.38 6.46 9.75
CA THR A 92 13.07 5.81 11.05
C THR A 92 11.85 6.44 11.72
N THR A 93 11.20 5.68 12.60
CA THR A 93 10.01 6.14 13.33
C THR A 93 10.34 7.20 14.38
N GLY A 94 11.62 7.50 14.65
CA GLY A 94 12.03 8.44 15.71
C GLY A 94 11.72 7.95 17.13
N THR A 95 11.15 6.75 17.27
CA THR A 95 10.89 6.07 18.54
C THR A 95 11.50 4.65 18.46
N PRO A 96 11.49 3.86 19.53
CA PRO A 96 11.87 2.45 19.46
C PRO A 96 10.87 1.56 18.70
N GLU A 97 9.67 2.07 18.39
CA GLU A 97 8.61 1.31 17.72
C GLU A 97 8.95 1.07 16.26
N VAL A 98 8.51 -0.07 15.73
CA VAL A 98 8.67 -0.41 14.31
C VAL A 98 7.34 -0.17 13.59
N ALA A 99 7.41 0.53 12.47
CA ALA A 99 6.26 0.79 11.61
C ALA A 99 6.27 -0.13 10.40
N LEU A 100 5.24 -0.98 10.28
CA LEU A 100 4.90 -1.61 9.02
C LEU A 100 4.18 -0.58 8.14
N THR A 101 4.61 -0.45 6.90
CA THR A 101 4.02 0.47 5.94
C THR A 101 3.64 -0.26 4.65
N PHE A 102 2.47 0.07 4.10
CA PHE A 102 1.93 -0.56 2.90
C PHE A 102 1.69 0.47 1.81
N ASP A 103 2.27 0.23 0.63
CA ASP A 103 2.15 1.09 -0.55
C ASP A 103 1.18 0.51 -1.58
N ASP A 104 0.76 1.37 -2.50
CA ASP A 104 -0.04 1.10 -3.71
C ASP A 104 -1.52 0.80 -3.54
N GLY A 105 -1.98 0.58 -2.31
CA GLY A 105 -3.40 0.45 -2.01
C GLY A 105 -4.20 1.75 -2.22
N PRO A 106 -5.53 1.70 -2.03
CA PRO A 106 -6.30 0.49 -1.77
C PRO A 106 -6.49 -0.38 -3.02
N ASP A 107 -6.37 -1.68 -2.83
CA ASP A 107 -6.72 -2.73 -3.80
C ASP A 107 -7.92 -3.54 -3.27
N GLU A 108 -8.87 -3.87 -4.16
CA GLU A 108 -10.11 -4.55 -3.76
C GLU A 108 -9.90 -6.00 -3.28
N THR A 109 -8.81 -6.64 -3.68
CA THR A 109 -8.49 -8.02 -3.31
C THR A 109 -7.54 -8.07 -2.12
N TRP A 110 -6.47 -7.26 -2.15
CA TRP A 110 -5.34 -7.43 -1.22
C TRP A 110 -5.47 -6.60 0.04
N THR A 111 -5.86 -5.32 -0.04
CA THR A 111 -6.02 -4.46 1.14
C THR A 111 -6.94 -5.10 2.20
N PRO A 112 -8.14 -5.64 1.88
CA PRO A 112 -8.98 -6.29 2.88
C PRO A 112 -8.33 -7.47 3.59
N GLN A 113 -7.51 -8.25 2.87
CA GLN A 113 -6.81 -9.41 3.42
C GLN A 113 -5.66 -9.01 4.34
N VAL A 114 -4.92 -7.95 3.97
CA VAL A 114 -3.91 -7.34 4.83
C VAL A 114 -4.55 -6.81 6.11
N LEU A 115 -5.65 -6.04 6.01
CA LEU A 115 -6.38 -5.54 7.17
C LEU A 115 -6.88 -6.67 8.09
N ALA A 116 -7.45 -7.73 7.51
CA ALA A 116 -7.90 -8.89 8.28
C ALA A 116 -6.75 -9.52 9.07
N LEU A 117 -5.60 -9.69 8.43
CA LEU A 117 -4.43 -10.26 9.07
C LEU A 117 -3.86 -9.33 10.16
N LEU A 118 -3.81 -8.02 9.93
CA LEU A 118 -3.39 -7.06 10.94
C LEU A 118 -4.32 -7.09 12.18
N ARG A 119 -5.64 -7.18 11.95
CA ARG A 119 -6.64 -7.35 13.03
C ARG A 119 -6.43 -8.63 13.82
N ASP A 120 -6.20 -9.76 13.15
CA ASP A 120 -5.97 -11.05 13.80
C ASP A 120 -4.76 -11.01 14.76
N TYR A 121 -3.77 -10.17 14.44
CA TYR A 121 -2.56 -9.98 15.24
C TYR A 121 -2.62 -8.77 16.19
N GLY A 122 -3.70 -7.99 16.16
CA GLY A 122 -3.83 -6.76 16.97
C GLY A 122 -2.81 -5.67 16.61
N VAL A 123 -2.33 -5.65 15.36
CA VAL A 123 -1.31 -4.73 14.88
C VAL A 123 -1.93 -3.61 14.06
N ARG A 124 -1.41 -2.39 14.22
CA ARG A 124 -1.77 -1.23 13.39
C ARG A 124 -0.58 -0.82 12.53
N ALA A 125 -0.86 -0.38 11.30
CA ALA A 125 0.15 -0.06 10.29
C ALA A 125 -0.10 1.31 9.63
N THR A 126 0.81 1.74 8.75
CA THR A 126 0.63 2.96 7.92
C THR A 126 0.36 2.57 6.48
N PHE A 127 -0.60 3.20 5.81
CA PHE A 127 -0.94 2.92 4.42
C PHE A 127 -0.69 4.15 3.56
N CYS A 128 0.32 4.09 2.68
CA CYS A 128 0.59 5.11 1.68
C CYS A 128 -0.22 4.80 0.42
N MET A 129 -1.34 5.50 0.27
CA MET A 129 -2.34 5.17 -0.75
C MET A 129 -2.24 6.06 -1.98
N ILE A 130 -2.49 5.45 -3.14
CA ILE A 130 -2.59 6.13 -4.42
C ILE A 130 -3.95 6.86 -4.47
N GLY A 131 -3.95 8.14 -4.82
CA GLY A 131 -5.15 8.98 -4.80
C GLY A 131 -6.27 8.49 -5.72
N SER A 132 -5.94 8.05 -6.94
CA SER A 132 -6.92 7.48 -7.86
C SER A 132 -7.54 6.19 -7.34
N GLN A 133 -6.76 5.35 -6.64
CA GLN A 133 -7.26 4.13 -6.01
C GLN A 133 -8.15 4.46 -4.81
N ALA A 134 -7.76 5.42 -3.98
CA ALA A 134 -8.56 5.91 -2.86
C ALA A 134 -9.93 6.47 -3.32
N ALA A 135 -9.94 7.21 -4.44
CA ALA A 135 -11.18 7.70 -5.05
C ALA A 135 -12.06 6.57 -5.60
N ARG A 136 -11.45 5.49 -6.10
CA ARG A 136 -12.15 4.31 -6.62
C ARG A 136 -12.72 3.42 -5.51
N TYR A 137 -11.98 3.26 -4.41
CA TYR A 137 -12.34 2.39 -3.29
C TYR A 137 -12.40 3.14 -1.95
N PRO A 138 -13.28 4.15 -1.82
CA PRO A 138 -13.34 4.98 -0.61
C PRO A 138 -13.78 4.19 0.64
N GLN A 139 -14.48 3.07 0.47
CA GLN A 139 -14.82 2.19 1.59
C GLN A 139 -13.56 1.58 2.24
N LEU A 140 -12.56 1.19 1.45
CA LEU A 140 -11.33 0.60 2.00
C LEU A 140 -10.49 1.64 2.75
N VAL A 141 -10.51 2.90 2.29
CA VAL A 141 -9.90 4.01 3.04
C VAL A 141 -10.59 4.18 4.40
N ARG A 142 -11.93 4.10 4.45
CA ARG A 142 -12.69 4.13 5.72
C ARG A 142 -12.33 2.97 6.63
N ASP A 143 -12.26 1.76 6.09
CA ASP A 143 -11.94 0.56 6.87
C ASP A 143 -10.53 0.66 7.47
N VAL A 144 -9.55 1.15 6.70
CA VAL A 144 -8.17 1.39 7.17
C VAL A 144 -8.17 2.35 8.36
N VAL A 145 -8.89 3.48 8.28
CA VAL A 145 -8.95 4.45 9.37
C VAL A 145 -9.74 3.91 10.56
N ALA A 146 -10.84 3.18 10.33
CA ALA A 146 -11.67 2.59 11.37
C ALA A 146 -10.91 1.55 12.20
N ASP A 147 -9.97 0.81 11.58
CA ASP A 147 -9.05 -0.11 12.26
C ASP A 147 -7.89 0.60 12.99
N GLY A 148 -7.86 1.94 12.96
CA GLY A 148 -6.88 2.76 13.66
C GLY A 148 -5.52 2.81 12.99
N HIS A 149 -5.44 2.56 11.68
CA HIS A 149 -4.24 2.72 10.89
C HIS A 149 -4.00 4.19 10.49
N THR A 150 -2.74 4.52 10.19
CA THR A 150 -2.38 5.87 9.73
C THR A 150 -2.41 5.93 8.20
N LEU A 151 -2.98 7.01 7.65
CA LEU A 151 -2.94 7.29 6.22
C LEU A 151 -1.68 8.08 5.82
N CYS A 152 -1.20 7.80 4.63
CA CYS A 152 -0.07 8.45 3.97
C CYS A 152 -0.44 8.68 2.48
N ASN A 153 0.06 9.77 1.92
CA ASN A 153 -0.13 10.14 0.52
C ASN A 153 0.91 9.44 -0.37
N HIS A 154 0.48 8.83 -1.48
CA HIS A 154 1.37 8.15 -2.42
C HIS A 154 1.20 8.60 -3.88
N SER A 155 0.99 9.90 -4.09
CA SER A 155 0.67 10.53 -5.39
C SER A 155 -0.67 10.10 -5.98
N TRP A 156 -1.12 10.79 -7.03
CA TRP A 156 -2.44 10.54 -7.62
C TRP A 156 -2.49 9.25 -8.42
N SER A 157 -1.47 8.99 -9.24
CA SER A 157 -1.46 7.87 -10.20
C SER A 157 -0.16 7.08 -10.17
N HIS A 158 0.58 7.13 -9.05
CA HIS A 158 1.87 6.46 -8.90
C HIS A 158 2.89 6.91 -9.97
N ASP A 159 3.01 8.21 -10.21
CA ASP A 159 4.03 8.75 -11.13
C ASP A 159 5.41 8.74 -10.47
N VAL A 160 6.22 7.73 -10.82
CA VAL A 160 7.61 7.58 -10.35
C VAL A 160 8.55 8.70 -10.84
N TRP A 161 8.11 9.50 -11.82
CA TRP A 161 8.84 10.64 -12.37
C TRP A 161 8.24 11.98 -11.95
N LEU A 162 7.29 11.99 -11.01
CA LEU A 162 6.63 13.22 -10.54
C LEU A 162 7.64 14.28 -10.10
N GLY A 163 8.77 13.86 -9.52
CA GLY A 163 9.87 14.74 -9.11
C GLY A 163 10.56 15.53 -10.23
N LEU A 164 10.33 15.18 -11.50
CA LEU A 164 10.84 15.89 -12.68
C LEU A 164 9.87 16.98 -13.19
N ARG A 165 8.65 17.04 -12.66
CA ARG A 165 7.65 18.07 -13.00
C ARG A 165 7.95 19.37 -12.24
N ASP A 166 7.32 20.47 -12.66
CA ASP A 166 7.36 21.72 -11.93
C ASP A 166 6.62 21.60 -10.58
N GLU A 167 7.02 22.42 -9.60
CA GLU A 167 6.48 22.36 -8.23
C GLU A 167 4.95 22.52 -8.18
N LYS A 168 4.35 23.31 -9.07
CA LYS A 168 2.89 23.52 -9.09
C LYS A 168 2.17 22.24 -9.52
N THR A 169 2.68 21.53 -10.53
CA THR A 169 2.15 20.22 -10.95
C THR A 169 2.26 19.20 -9.81
N VAL A 170 3.41 19.13 -9.14
CA VAL A 170 3.59 18.22 -8.00
C VAL A 170 2.64 18.56 -6.86
N LEU A 171 2.53 19.84 -6.50
CA LEU A 171 1.63 20.29 -5.43
C LEU A 171 0.17 19.92 -5.72
N ALA A 172 -0.28 20.12 -6.96
CA ALA A 172 -1.65 19.78 -7.37
C ALA A 172 -1.91 18.26 -7.31
N ASP A 173 -0.94 17.43 -7.69
CA ASP A 173 -1.03 15.98 -7.58
C ASP A 173 -1.21 15.54 -6.12
N LEU A 174 -0.37 16.06 -5.22
CA LEU A 174 -0.42 15.72 -3.81
C LEU A 174 -1.71 16.23 -3.15
N GLN A 175 -2.16 17.45 -3.48
CA GLN A 175 -3.43 18.00 -3.00
C GLN A 175 -4.62 17.15 -3.43
N ARG A 176 -4.65 16.74 -4.70
CA ARG A 176 -5.72 15.90 -5.25
C ARG A 176 -5.79 14.55 -4.53
N THR A 177 -4.64 13.97 -4.24
CA THR A 177 -4.53 12.70 -3.50
C THR A 177 -5.02 12.85 -2.07
N SER A 178 -4.56 13.87 -1.35
CA SER A 178 -5.04 14.15 0.02
C SER A 178 -6.54 14.44 0.05
N ALA A 179 -7.08 15.15 -0.95
CA ALA A 179 -8.51 15.42 -1.06
C ALA A 179 -9.34 14.13 -1.21
N ALA A 180 -8.88 13.16 -2.01
CA ALA A 180 -9.57 11.87 -2.15
C ALA A 180 -9.55 11.06 -0.83
N LEU A 181 -8.42 11.06 -0.11
CA LEU A 181 -8.31 10.39 1.19
C LEU A 181 -9.24 11.04 2.23
N LEU A 182 -9.25 12.37 2.31
CA LEU A 182 -10.08 13.12 3.25
C LEU A 182 -11.57 13.07 2.90
N ALA A 183 -11.93 12.95 1.61
CA ALA A 183 -13.31 12.74 1.22
C ALA A 183 -13.86 11.41 1.77
N ALA A 184 -13.03 10.38 1.87
CA ALA A 184 -13.40 9.11 2.47
C ALA A 184 -13.33 9.13 4.00
N ALA A 185 -12.34 9.82 4.58
CA ALA A 185 -12.11 9.91 6.02
C ALA A 185 -11.84 11.37 6.46
N PRO A 186 -12.90 12.18 6.68
CA PRO A 186 -12.76 13.64 6.90
C PRO A 186 -11.96 14.04 8.14
N ASN A 187 -11.92 13.17 9.16
CA ASN A 187 -11.20 13.42 10.41
C ASN A 187 -9.78 12.82 10.40
N ALA A 188 -9.38 12.15 9.32
CA ALA A 188 -8.02 11.63 9.21
C ALA A 188 -7.03 12.78 8.98
N ARG A 189 -5.77 12.54 9.34
CA ARG A 189 -4.68 13.47 9.09
C ARG A 189 -3.67 12.85 8.13
N ILE A 190 -3.38 13.54 7.04
CA ILE A 190 -2.40 13.12 6.04
C ILE A 190 -1.08 13.84 6.32
N SER A 191 -0.25 13.26 7.18
CA SER A 191 1.01 13.89 7.64
C SER A 191 2.25 13.35 6.94
N TYR A 192 2.09 12.37 6.06
CA TYR A 192 3.19 11.75 5.35
C TYR A 192 2.91 11.73 3.87
N TYR A 193 3.99 11.95 3.13
CA TYR A 193 4.04 11.69 1.70
C TYR A 193 5.18 10.73 1.43
N ARG A 194 4.93 9.70 0.62
CA ARG A 194 5.95 8.82 0.07
C ARG A 194 5.96 8.96 -1.45
N GLN A 195 7.10 9.32 -2.02
CA GLN A 195 7.25 9.41 -3.47
C GLN A 195 7.27 8.00 -4.08
N PRO A 196 6.44 7.71 -5.10
CA PRO A 196 6.49 6.46 -5.86
C PRO A 196 7.90 6.06 -6.28
N GLY A 197 8.23 4.79 -6.05
CA GLY A 197 9.55 4.21 -6.32
C GLY A 197 10.70 4.75 -5.45
N GLY A 198 10.43 5.61 -4.47
CA GLY A 198 11.49 6.29 -3.71
C GLY A 198 12.30 7.30 -4.54
N ASN A 199 11.80 7.69 -5.71
CA ASN A 199 12.46 8.59 -6.67
C ASN A 199 12.39 10.06 -6.25
N TRP A 200 13.00 10.36 -5.12
CA TRP A 200 12.96 11.67 -4.49
C TRP A 200 13.64 12.76 -5.33
N SER A 201 13.11 13.97 -5.22
CA SER A 201 13.74 15.20 -5.70
C SER A 201 13.47 16.33 -4.70
N ARG A 202 14.25 17.43 -4.78
CA ARG A 202 13.96 18.61 -3.94
C ARG A 202 12.56 19.17 -4.20
N THR A 203 12.06 19.05 -5.43
CA THR A 203 10.72 19.53 -5.82
C THR A 203 9.62 18.81 -5.05
N VAL A 204 9.65 17.47 -5.00
CA VAL A 204 8.61 16.69 -4.29
C VAL A 204 8.71 16.85 -2.78
N VAL A 205 9.91 16.99 -2.22
CA VAL A 205 10.08 17.28 -0.79
C VAL A 205 9.55 18.67 -0.45
N ALA A 206 9.81 19.69 -1.29
CA ALA A 206 9.30 21.04 -1.09
C ALA A 206 7.76 21.10 -1.17
N ALA A 207 7.17 20.44 -2.16
CA ALA A 207 5.72 20.34 -2.32
C ALA A 207 5.06 19.61 -1.13
N ALA A 208 5.62 18.48 -0.69
CA ALA A 208 5.12 17.76 0.48
C ALA A 208 5.16 18.64 1.74
N ARG A 209 6.28 19.34 1.98
CA ARG A 209 6.42 20.25 3.11
C ARG A 209 5.42 21.40 3.08
N ARG A 210 5.12 21.97 1.90
CA ARG A 210 4.08 23.02 1.75
C ARG A 210 2.70 22.55 2.15
N LEU A 211 2.43 21.24 2.07
CA LEU A 211 1.18 20.62 2.51
C LEU A 211 1.25 20.10 3.96
N GLY A 212 2.32 20.42 4.71
CA GLY A 212 2.50 19.94 6.08
C GLY A 212 2.83 18.45 6.17
N MET A 213 3.26 17.82 5.06
CA MET A 213 3.62 16.42 5.03
C MET A 213 5.12 16.21 5.20
N THR A 214 5.48 15.23 6.02
CA THR A 214 6.85 14.72 6.13
C THR A 214 7.13 13.76 4.97
N ALA A 215 8.25 13.95 4.28
CA ALA A 215 8.74 12.99 3.29
C ALA A 215 9.12 11.67 3.99
N LEU A 216 8.46 10.58 3.63
CA LEU A 216 8.55 9.28 4.27
C LEU A 216 9.27 8.26 3.38
N HIS A 217 10.42 7.79 3.82
CA HIS A 217 11.15 6.69 3.18
C HIS A 217 11.05 5.42 4.03
N TRP A 218 11.98 4.49 3.86
CA TRP A 218 12.04 3.24 4.61
C TRP A 218 13.47 2.91 5.04
N ARG A 219 13.58 2.08 6.08
CA ARG A 219 14.85 1.49 6.55
C ARG A 219 15.03 0.09 5.99
N VAL A 220 13.94 -0.65 5.87
CA VAL A 220 13.91 -2.06 5.49
C VAL A 220 13.09 -2.21 4.22
N ASP A 221 13.70 -2.84 3.22
CA ASP A 221 13.12 -3.09 1.91
C ASP A 221 13.28 -4.56 1.51
N PRO A 222 12.20 -5.36 1.55
CA PRO A 222 12.26 -6.75 1.18
C PRO A 222 12.01 -7.00 -0.31
N HIS A 223 11.80 -5.96 -1.13
CA HIS A 223 11.51 -6.08 -2.56
C HIS A 223 10.32 -7.02 -2.86
N ASP A 224 9.24 -6.92 -2.07
CA ASP A 224 8.09 -7.85 -2.12
C ASP A 224 7.29 -7.77 -3.44
N TRP A 225 7.50 -6.72 -4.22
CA TRP A 225 6.97 -6.56 -5.57
C TRP A 225 7.71 -7.37 -6.64
N GLN A 226 8.94 -7.82 -6.38
CA GLN A 226 9.71 -8.65 -7.32
C GLN A 226 9.31 -10.11 -7.22
N ASP A 227 9.49 -10.88 -8.30
CA ASP A 227 9.25 -12.33 -8.30
C ASP A 227 10.18 -13.10 -7.35
N GLY A 228 9.71 -14.23 -6.83
CA GLY A 228 10.45 -15.06 -5.88
C GLY A 228 9.58 -15.61 -4.75
N PRO A 229 10.14 -16.46 -3.87
CA PRO A 229 9.37 -17.11 -2.83
C PRO A 229 9.09 -16.19 -1.62
N SER A 230 7.90 -16.32 -1.02
CA SER A 230 7.47 -15.47 0.10
C SER A 230 8.37 -15.56 1.35
N HIS A 231 9.08 -16.69 1.55
CA HIS A 231 9.99 -16.82 2.68
C HIS A 231 11.20 -15.88 2.60
N ARG A 232 11.61 -15.42 1.40
CA ARG A 232 12.69 -14.43 1.26
C ARG A 232 12.26 -13.07 1.79
N ILE A 233 11.05 -12.63 1.44
CA ILE A 233 10.45 -11.40 1.98
C ILE A 233 10.46 -11.43 3.51
N ALA A 234 9.99 -12.54 4.11
CA ALA A 234 9.99 -12.68 5.56
C ALA A 234 11.40 -12.72 6.16
N ALA A 235 12.35 -13.42 5.53
CA ALA A 235 13.73 -13.48 5.98
C ALA A 235 14.38 -12.09 5.97
N ASP A 236 14.20 -11.32 4.89
CA ASP A 236 14.76 -9.98 4.75
C ASP A 236 14.20 -9.03 5.80
N VAL A 237 12.88 -9.01 5.99
CA VAL A 237 12.24 -8.18 7.02
C VAL A 237 12.74 -8.55 8.41
N THR A 238 12.74 -9.83 8.77
CA THR A 238 13.12 -10.27 10.12
C THR A 238 14.61 -10.10 10.41
N ALA A 239 15.48 -10.26 9.41
CA ALA A 239 16.92 -10.05 9.55
C ALA A 239 17.30 -8.58 9.69
N GLN A 240 16.62 -7.67 8.98
CA GLN A 240 16.99 -6.25 8.90
C GLN A 240 16.23 -5.36 9.88
N THR A 241 15.07 -5.78 10.39
CA THR A 241 14.28 -4.96 11.32
C THR A 241 15.02 -4.73 12.64
N ARG A 242 15.13 -3.46 13.03
CA ARG A 242 15.68 -3.00 14.30
C ARG A 242 14.69 -2.02 14.95
N PRO A 243 14.78 -1.76 16.27
CA PRO A 243 13.96 -0.73 16.91
C PRO A 243 14.02 0.59 16.14
N GLY A 244 12.86 1.19 15.88
CA GLY A 244 12.75 2.40 15.07
C GLY A 244 12.66 2.21 13.56
N ALA A 245 12.70 0.98 13.06
CA ALA A 245 12.64 0.73 11.61
C ALA A 245 11.27 1.09 11.02
N ILE A 246 11.31 1.63 9.80
CA ILE A 246 10.17 1.74 8.90
C ILE A 246 10.34 0.66 7.84
N VAL A 247 9.39 -0.27 7.75
CA VAL A 247 9.41 -1.42 6.84
C VAL A 247 8.47 -1.14 5.67
N LEU A 248 8.98 -1.21 4.44
CA LEU A 248 8.20 -1.12 3.21
C LEU A 248 7.61 -2.49 2.85
N LEU A 249 6.33 -2.52 2.53
CA LEU A 249 5.57 -3.63 1.95
C LEU A 249 4.51 -3.05 1.00
N HIS A 250 3.86 -3.90 0.20
CA HIS A 250 2.82 -3.47 -0.74
C HIS A 250 1.50 -4.20 -0.53
N ASP A 251 0.39 -3.45 -0.52
CA ASP A 251 -0.97 -3.99 -0.51
C ASP A 251 -1.75 -3.67 -1.80
N GLY A 252 -1.10 -3.04 -2.79
CA GLY A 252 -1.61 -2.86 -4.15
C GLY A 252 -0.53 -3.07 -5.21
N GLY A 253 -0.79 -2.64 -6.46
CA GLY A 253 0.22 -2.66 -7.53
C GLY A 253 0.44 -4.03 -8.19
N GLY A 254 -0.57 -4.91 -8.20
CA GLY A 254 -0.52 -6.24 -8.82
C GLY A 254 -0.83 -7.38 -7.86
N ASP A 255 -0.42 -8.61 -8.18
CA ASP A 255 -0.61 -9.77 -7.30
C ASP A 255 0.26 -9.66 -6.04
N ARG A 256 -0.38 -9.62 -4.86
CA ARG A 256 0.25 -9.53 -3.52
C ARG A 256 0.09 -10.82 -2.69
N ALA A 257 -0.24 -11.96 -3.29
CA ALA A 257 -0.36 -13.24 -2.58
C ALA A 257 0.91 -13.59 -1.77
N ARG A 258 2.08 -13.27 -2.34
CA ARG A 258 3.39 -13.54 -1.76
C ARG A 258 3.69 -12.61 -0.58
N THR A 259 3.39 -11.32 -0.71
CA THR A 259 3.45 -10.36 0.40
C THR A 259 2.53 -10.80 1.53
N LEU A 260 1.29 -11.16 1.24
CA LEU A 260 0.33 -11.62 2.25
C LEU A 260 0.80 -12.90 2.97
N SER A 261 1.38 -13.84 2.22
CA SER A 261 1.99 -15.06 2.78
C SER A 261 3.16 -14.72 3.70
N ALA A 262 4.06 -13.84 3.27
CA ALA A 262 5.21 -13.40 4.07
C ALA A 262 4.77 -12.63 5.33
N LEU A 263 3.73 -11.80 5.21
CA LEU A 263 3.21 -10.96 6.30
C LEU A 263 2.77 -11.80 7.50
N ARG A 264 2.19 -12.99 7.29
CA ARG A 264 1.85 -13.92 8.38
C ARG A 264 3.09 -14.30 9.21
N THR A 265 4.18 -14.65 8.54
CA THR A 265 5.45 -15.00 9.17
C THR A 265 6.10 -13.78 9.85
N ILE A 266 6.08 -12.64 9.18
CA ILE A 266 6.62 -11.37 9.70
C ILE A 266 5.92 -10.99 11.00
N LEU A 267 4.59 -10.97 11.01
CA LEU A 267 3.80 -10.61 12.19
C LEU A 267 4.05 -11.59 13.34
N ALA A 268 4.02 -12.91 13.07
CA ALA A 268 4.31 -13.92 14.08
C ALA A 268 5.70 -13.76 14.71
N TYR A 269 6.70 -13.33 13.93
CA TYR A 269 8.06 -13.13 14.42
C TYR A 269 8.24 -11.80 15.17
N LEU A 270 7.74 -10.69 14.62
CA LEU A 270 8.02 -9.34 15.12
C LEU A 270 7.26 -9.00 16.40
N ILE A 271 6.01 -9.44 16.55
CA ILE A 271 5.18 -9.11 17.73
C ILE A 271 5.80 -9.62 19.05
N THR A 272 6.68 -10.63 18.99
CA THR A 272 7.34 -11.18 20.17
C THR A 272 8.68 -10.50 20.48
N ARG A 273 9.09 -9.49 19.68
CA ARG A 273 10.44 -8.90 19.72
C ARG A 273 10.45 -7.38 19.71
N VAL A 274 9.48 -6.75 19.06
CA VAL A 274 9.37 -5.29 18.97
C VAL A 274 7.92 -4.86 19.18
N HIS A 275 7.74 -3.61 19.58
CA HIS A 275 6.42 -2.99 19.56
C HIS A 275 6.13 -2.49 18.15
N LEU A 276 5.05 -2.99 17.54
CA LEU A 276 4.57 -2.55 16.23
C LEU A 276 3.53 -1.45 16.41
N ALA A 277 3.77 -0.30 15.79
CA ALA A 277 2.86 0.83 15.82
C ALA A 277 2.83 1.53 14.46
N PRO A 278 1.68 2.12 14.06
CA PRO A 278 1.64 2.95 12.88
C PRO A 278 2.45 4.22 13.15
N LEU A 279 2.90 4.90 12.09
CA LEU A 279 3.54 6.20 12.27
C LEU A 279 2.53 7.16 12.92
N PRO A 280 2.96 7.97 13.90
CA PRO A 280 2.05 8.92 14.54
C PRO A 280 1.55 9.88 13.46
N PRO A 281 0.31 10.38 13.51
CA PRO A 281 -0.23 11.28 12.50
C PRO A 281 0.45 12.66 12.44
N GLY A 282 1.71 12.80 12.83
CA GLY A 282 2.49 14.05 12.93
C GLY A 282 2.12 14.86 14.17
N THR A 283 3.13 15.39 14.87
CA THR A 283 2.95 16.50 15.80
C THR A 283 3.00 17.81 14.99
N GLU A 284 2.27 18.85 15.40
CA GLU A 284 2.59 20.19 14.92
C GLU A 284 4.07 20.45 15.22
N GLU A 285 4.88 20.67 14.17
CA GLU A 285 6.15 21.34 14.39
C GLU A 285 5.82 22.73 14.94
N PRO A 286 6.46 23.21 16.03
CA PRO A 286 6.24 24.57 16.50
C PRO A 286 6.50 25.49 15.31
N ARG A 287 5.51 26.30 14.93
CA ARG A 287 5.74 27.37 13.96
C ARG A 287 6.95 28.15 14.46
N SER A 288 8.06 28.12 13.71
CA SER A 288 9.15 29.06 13.98
C SER A 288 8.51 30.45 14.03
N PRO A 289 8.79 31.27 15.06
CA PRO A 289 8.24 32.61 15.11
C PRO A 289 8.65 33.30 13.81
N GLY A 290 7.65 33.64 13.01
CA GLY A 290 7.87 34.37 11.78
C GLY A 290 8.62 35.64 12.14
N THR A 291 9.57 36.02 11.31
CA THR A 291 10.09 37.37 11.29
C THR A 291 8.94 38.31 10.90
N ASP A 292 8.15 38.70 11.88
CA ASP A 292 7.22 39.80 11.81
C ASP A 292 8.04 41.09 11.71
N GLY A 293 8.16 41.54 10.46
CA GLY A 293 8.58 42.89 10.14
C GLY A 293 7.69 43.88 10.88
N SER A 294 8.23 44.48 11.93
CA SER A 294 7.71 45.71 12.51
C SER A 294 8.91 46.60 12.83
N GLY A 295 8.94 47.78 12.21
CA GLY A 295 10.04 48.70 12.36
C GLY A 295 9.93 49.89 11.43
N GLN A 296 8.74 50.47 11.29
CA GLN A 296 8.59 51.84 10.80
C GLN A 296 8.81 52.78 11.99
N PRO A 297 9.83 53.66 12.00
CA PRO A 297 9.86 54.72 12.99
C PRO A 297 9.12 55.94 12.42
N GLY A 298 8.04 56.32 13.08
CA GLY A 298 7.49 57.66 12.97
C GLY A 298 8.32 58.63 13.79
N ARG A 299 8.85 59.66 13.13
CA ARG A 299 8.93 61.05 13.57
C ARG A 299 9.30 61.93 12.37
#